data_AF-A0AAE0K4K2-F1
#
_entry.id   AF-A0AAE0K4K2-F1
#
_cell.length_a   1.000
_cell.length_b   1.000
_cell.length_c   1.000
_cell.angle_alpha   90.00
_cell.angle_beta   90.00
_cell.angle_gamma   90.00
#
_symmetry.space_group_name_H-M   'P 1'
#
loop_
_entity.id
_entity.type
_entity.pdbx_description
1 polymer ?
#
loop_
_entity_poly.entity_id
_entity_poly.type
_entity_poly.pdbx_seq_one_letter_code
_entity_poly.pdbx_strand_id
1 'polypeptide(L)'
;MWYFCVLCPDYVLELLAGKLMPRRLCDAKHMPSYQSPRLALIRSIKWLRYQTHTLWLFPQSNLKDSLLPSMTFAVSTTLAAPTFGLGHHPASSDLLHRLPLSVLWTWLALLVFCLQNQHNESSIIEDKINKPWRPIPAGRITIPQTNAVLAATYPIWLATSWYLGTLRPCLILTALTIYYNELGGSEHGGLARNVLNASGYSCFFAGALQTLLGPAHDVYGTPKAAAWLLMVCLVVCSTIHIQDFRDEAGDRLRGRKTLQTTLGDAGSRWAAVSAAFFWSVRIPVILGLGRGVLILCCLAAGVLAFHLLRCLLCGGVRTVQGDIVAYKAWCAWFVCILLSPLLDRVPPLLFPLLDTLAV
;
A
#
# COMPACT_ATOMS: atom_id res chain seq x y z
N MET A 1 5.90 -15.13 -47.81
CA MET A 1 5.72 -13.81 -47.16
C MET A 1 4.91 -14.07 -45.88
N TRP A 2 5.50 -13.74 -44.72
CA TRP A 2 5.11 -14.28 -43.41
C TRP A 2 3.71 -13.81 -42.98
N TYR A 3 2.78 -14.75 -42.83
CA TYR A 3 1.47 -14.48 -42.23
C TYR A 3 1.62 -14.42 -40.71
N PHE A 4 1.39 -13.24 -40.14
CA PHE A 4 1.26 -13.05 -38.69
C PHE A 4 0.02 -13.82 -38.21
N CYS A 5 0.24 -15.01 -37.65
CA CYS A 5 -0.76 -15.70 -36.85
C CYS A 5 -0.92 -14.92 -35.54
N VAL A 6 -2.06 -14.25 -35.35
CA VAL A 6 -2.42 -13.68 -34.05
C VAL A 6 -2.63 -14.85 -33.10
N LEU A 7 -1.61 -15.15 -32.29
CA LEU A 7 -1.67 -16.21 -31.27
C LEU A 7 -2.87 -15.95 -30.35
N CYS A 8 -3.72 -16.98 -30.22
CA CYS A 8 -4.83 -16.97 -29.27
C CYS A 8 -4.28 -16.74 -27.85
N PRO A 9 -4.92 -15.95 -26.98
CA PRO A 9 -4.41 -15.68 -25.64
C PRO A 9 -4.19 -16.94 -24.78
N ASP A 10 -4.96 -18.01 -25.03
CA ASP A 10 -4.79 -19.31 -24.38
C ASP A 10 -3.43 -19.95 -24.74
N TYR A 11 -2.94 -19.73 -25.95
CA TYR A 11 -1.66 -20.23 -26.45
C TYR A 11 -0.46 -19.57 -25.77
N VAL A 12 -0.58 -18.28 -25.42
CA VAL A 12 0.47 -17.53 -24.73
C VAL A 12 0.59 -17.99 -23.27
N LEU A 13 -0.55 -18.27 -22.62
CA LEU A 13 -0.58 -18.80 -21.27
C LEU A 13 -0.07 -20.25 -21.19
N GLU A 14 -0.35 -21.09 -22.19
CA GLU A 14 0.21 -22.45 -22.27
C GLU A 14 1.71 -22.48 -22.56
N LEU A 15 2.22 -21.56 -23.40
CA LEU A 15 3.67 -21.42 -23.63
C LEU A 15 4.41 -20.95 -22.37
N LEU A 16 3.84 -20.00 -21.61
CA LEU A 16 4.42 -19.52 -20.36
C LEU A 16 4.33 -20.54 -19.22
N ALA A 17 3.41 -21.51 -19.30
CA ALA A 17 3.22 -22.57 -18.31
C ALA A 17 4.15 -23.79 -18.50
N GLY A 18 5.11 -23.75 -19.42
CA GLY A 18 6.17 -24.76 -19.53
C GLY A 18 5.71 -26.17 -19.92
N LYS A 19 4.52 -26.33 -20.53
CA LYS A 19 4.08 -27.63 -21.03
C LYS A 19 4.80 -27.97 -22.34
N LEU A 20 5.79 -28.87 -22.25
CA LEU A 20 6.35 -29.57 -23.42
C LEU A 20 5.23 -30.31 -24.16
N MET A 21 4.99 -29.96 -25.43
CA MET A 21 4.06 -30.70 -26.28
C MET A 21 4.55 -32.14 -26.52
N PRO A 22 3.69 -33.16 -26.41
CA PRO A 22 3.92 -34.42 -27.10
C PRO A 22 3.72 -34.20 -28.61
N ARG A 23 4.69 -34.63 -29.40
CA ARG A 23 4.58 -34.74 -30.87
C ARG A 23 3.37 -35.60 -31.25
N ARG A 24 2.26 -34.98 -31.66
CA ARG A 24 1.29 -35.54 -32.61
C ARG A 24 0.80 -34.42 -33.53
N LEU A 25 1.54 -34.23 -34.62
CA LEU A 25 1.03 -33.64 -35.84
C LEU A 25 0.27 -34.72 -36.63
N CYS A 26 -0.72 -34.27 -37.38
CA CYS A 26 -1.55 -34.99 -38.37
C CYS A 26 -2.94 -35.43 -37.89
N ASP A 27 -3.87 -34.47 -37.84
CA ASP A 27 -5.25 -34.68 -38.33
C ASP A 27 -5.79 -33.38 -38.92
N ALA A 28 -5.75 -33.28 -40.24
CA ALA A 28 -6.19 -32.14 -41.03
C ALA A 28 -7.72 -32.11 -41.22
N LYS A 29 -8.48 -32.00 -40.12
CA LYS A 29 -9.96 -31.88 -40.19
C LYS A 29 -10.59 -30.70 -39.45
N HIS A 30 -9.80 -29.81 -38.86
CA HIS A 30 -10.32 -28.57 -38.29
C HIS A 30 -9.53 -27.39 -38.85
N MET A 31 -9.91 -26.88 -40.02
CA MET A 31 -9.54 -25.52 -40.40
C MET A 31 -10.12 -24.59 -39.32
N PRO A 32 -9.31 -23.76 -38.65
CA PRO A 32 -9.86 -22.74 -37.76
C PRO A 32 -10.76 -21.84 -38.62
N SER A 33 -12.06 -21.81 -38.27
CA SER A 33 -13.05 -20.96 -38.93
C SER A 33 -12.47 -19.56 -39.12
N TYR A 34 -12.50 -19.01 -40.35
CA TYR A 34 -12.10 -17.64 -40.61
C TYR A 34 -12.91 -16.70 -39.70
N GLN A 35 -12.30 -16.23 -38.62
CA GLN A 35 -12.92 -15.28 -37.72
C GLN A 35 -12.81 -13.91 -38.36
N SER A 36 -13.93 -13.20 -38.50
CA SER A 36 -13.87 -11.84 -39.03
C SER A 36 -12.94 -10.99 -38.15
N PRO A 37 -12.13 -10.09 -38.73
CA PRO A 37 -11.21 -9.23 -37.97
C PRO A 37 -11.89 -8.46 -36.83
N ARG A 38 -13.18 -8.13 -37.00
CA ARG A 38 -14.02 -7.49 -35.98
C ARG A 38 -14.25 -8.41 -34.76
N LEU A 39 -14.55 -9.69 -34.97
CA LEU A 39 -14.73 -10.64 -33.86
C LEU A 39 -13.40 -10.86 -33.11
N ALA A 40 -12.29 -10.96 -33.83
CA ALA A 40 -10.96 -11.09 -33.22
C ALA A 40 -10.63 -9.87 -32.34
N LEU A 41 -10.84 -8.65 -32.85
CA LEU A 41 -10.62 -7.42 -32.09
C LEU A 41 -11.48 -7.34 -30.82
N ILE A 42 -12.78 -7.65 -30.92
CA ILE A 42 -13.70 -7.63 -29.77
C ILE A 42 -13.24 -8.63 -28.69
N ARG A 43 -12.77 -9.82 -29.09
CA ARG A 43 -12.24 -10.82 -28.16
C ARG A 43 -10.97 -10.33 -27.48
N SER A 44 -10.04 -9.73 -28.23
CA SER A 44 -8.82 -9.14 -27.65
C SER A 44 -9.12 -8.04 -26.64
N ILE A 45 -10.07 -7.14 -26.93
CA ILE A 45 -10.48 -6.08 -26.00
C ILE A 45 -11.10 -6.68 -24.74
N LYS A 46 -12.00 -7.68 -24.87
CA LYS A 46 -12.62 -8.35 -23.72
C LYS A 46 -11.57 -9.05 -22.85
N TRP A 47 -10.62 -9.74 -23.48
CA TRP A 47 -9.52 -10.40 -22.79
C TRP A 47 -8.63 -9.39 -22.07
N LEU A 48 -8.19 -8.33 -22.74
CA LEU A 48 -7.38 -7.26 -22.13
C LEU A 48 -8.09 -6.63 -20.94
N ARG A 49 -9.38 -6.30 -21.08
CA ARG A 49 -10.20 -5.76 -19.97
C ARG A 49 -10.29 -6.74 -18.80
N TYR A 50 -10.41 -8.03 -19.08
CA TYR A 50 -10.44 -9.05 -18.03
C TYR A 50 -9.11 -9.11 -17.28
N GLN A 51 -7.98 -9.14 -18.01
CA GLN A 51 -6.65 -9.20 -17.41
C GLN A 51 -6.29 -7.95 -16.63
N THR A 52 -6.54 -6.75 -17.18
CA THR A 52 -6.27 -5.48 -16.48
C THR A 52 -7.12 -5.35 -15.23
N HIS A 53 -8.39 -5.78 -15.28
CA HIS A 53 -9.23 -5.83 -14.09
C HIS A 53 -8.70 -6.83 -13.06
N THR A 54 -8.25 -8.02 -13.48
CA THR A 54 -7.64 -9.00 -12.57
C THR A 54 -6.38 -8.46 -11.89
N LEU A 55 -5.50 -7.77 -12.63
CA LEU A 55 -4.31 -7.11 -12.06
C LEU A 55 -4.69 -5.97 -11.09
N TRP A 56 -5.73 -5.20 -11.41
CA TRP A 56 -6.24 -4.14 -10.54
C TRP A 56 -6.77 -4.66 -9.21
N LEU A 57 -7.43 -5.82 -9.21
CA LEU A 57 -8.02 -6.41 -8.01
C LEU A 57 -6.96 -6.82 -6.96
N PHE A 58 -5.71 -7.12 -7.34
CA PHE A 58 -4.65 -7.47 -6.38
C PHE A 58 -4.37 -6.36 -5.35
N PRO A 59 -3.98 -5.13 -5.75
CA PRO A 59 -3.69 -4.05 -4.82
C PRO A 59 -4.91 -3.19 -4.44
N GLN A 60 -6.11 -3.45 -4.98
CA GLN A 60 -7.27 -2.56 -4.85
C GLN A 60 -7.56 -2.12 -3.41
N SER A 61 -7.56 -3.05 -2.44
CA SER A 61 -7.81 -2.73 -1.03
C SER A 61 -6.72 -1.83 -0.43
N ASN A 62 -5.48 -1.96 -0.91
CA ASN A 62 -4.31 -1.30 -0.37
C ASN A 62 -4.08 0.11 -0.94
N LEU A 63 -4.91 0.56 -1.88
CA LEU A 63 -4.80 1.90 -2.44
C LEU A 63 -5.07 2.99 -1.40
N LYS A 64 -6.06 2.78 -0.54
CA LYS A 64 -6.40 3.73 0.53
C LYS A 64 -5.41 3.67 1.69
N ASP A 65 -4.78 2.53 1.85
CA ASP A 65 -4.05 2.17 3.07
C ASP A 65 -2.55 2.40 2.89
N SER A 66 -2.05 2.27 1.66
CA SER A 66 -0.63 2.35 1.35
C SER A 66 -0.34 3.36 0.24
N LEU A 67 -1.08 3.34 -0.88
CA LEU A 67 -0.82 4.29 -1.98
C LEU A 67 -1.14 5.72 -1.55
N LEU A 68 -2.35 5.97 -1.03
CA LEU A 68 -2.77 7.30 -0.63
C LEU A 68 -1.83 7.90 0.44
N PRO A 69 -1.51 7.22 1.56
CA PRO A 69 -0.54 7.73 2.51
C PRO A 69 0.84 7.95 1.91
N SER A 70 1.30 7.09 1.01
CA SER A 70 2.61 7.28 0.35
C SER A 70 2.66 8.53 -0.50
N MET A 71 1.60 8.76 -1.27
CA MET A 71 1.48 9.97 -2.07
C MET A 71 1.30 11.22 -1.20
N THR A 72 0.49 11.14 -0.14
CA THR A 72 0.33 12.23 0.83
C THR A 72 1.66 12.60 1.48
N PHE A 73 2.42 11.62 1.98
CA PHE A 73 3.76 11.81 2.54
C PHE A 73 4.69 12.46 1.51
N ALA A 74 4.77 11.89 0.31
CA ALA A 74 5.69 12.33 -0.73
C ALA A 74 5.38 13.77 -1.16
N VAL A 75 4.11 14.09 -1.47
CA VAL A 75 3.70 15.43 -1.90
C VAL A 75 3.86 16.44 -0.78
N SER A 76 3.39 16.12 0.43
CA SER A 76 3.53 16.99 1.60
C SER A 76 5.00 17.31 1.88
N THR A 77 5.86 16.29 1.91
CA THR A 77 7.30 16.44 2.18
C THR A 77 8.02 17.20 1.06
N THR A 78 7.65 16.98 -0.20
CA THR A 78 8.21 17.70 -1.36
C THR A 78 7.83 19.17 -1.33
N LEU A 79 6.55 19.48 -1.07
CA LEU A 79 6.09 20.86 -0.89
C LEU A 79 6.65 21.49 0.39
N ALA A 80 6.99 20.67 1.39
CA ALA A 80 7.65 21.08 2.62
C ALA A 80 9.19 21.02 2.58
N ALA A 81 9.82 20.79 1.40
CA ALA A 81 11.24 20.45 1.28
C ALA A 81 12.22 21.31 2.11
N PRO A 82 12.06 22.65 2.21
CA PRO A 82 12.93 23.47 3.06
C PRO A 82 12.93 23.09 4.55
N THR A 83 11.80 22.62 5.11
CA THR A 83 11.71 22.19 6.53
C THR A 83 12.65 21.02 6.79
N PHE A 84 12.82 20.16 5.79
CA PHE A 84 13.63 18.95 5.87
C PHE A 84 15.03 19.13 5.29
N GLY A 85 15.41 20.34 4.88
CA GLY A 85 16.72 20.61 4.29
C GLY A 85 16.92 19.99 2.91
N LEU A 86 15.86 19.53 2.24
CA LEU A 86 15.92 18.86 0.93
C LEU A 86 16.11 19.84 -0.25
N GLY A 87 16.46 21.10 0.04
CA GLY A 87 16.62 22.16 -0.95
C GLY A 87 15.34 22.96 -1.21
N HIS A 88 15.31 23.63 -2.36
CA HIS A 88 14.20 24.48 -2.78
C HIS A 88 13.03 23.66 -3.32
N HIS A 89 11.85 24.28 -3.37
CA HIS A 89 10.67 23.69 -3.98
C HIS A 89 10.97 23.30 -5.44
N PRO A 90 10.61 22.08 -5.89
CA PRO A 90 10.72 21.77 -7.31
C PRO A 90 9.81 22.71 -8.10
N ALA A 91 10.19 23.02 -9.33
CA ALA A 91 9.32 23.76 -10.23
C ALA A 91 7.98 23.02 -10.37
N SER A 92 6.86 23.75 -10.44
CA SER A 92 5.53 23.16 -10.54
C SER A 92 5.40 22.20 -11.73
N SER A 93 6.10 22.47 -12.82
CA SER A 93 6.21 21.59 -13.99
C SER A 93 6.83 20.23 -13.64
N ASP A 94 7.94 20.23 -12.90
CA ASP A 94 8.64 19.00 -12.51
C ASP A 94 7.77 18.13 -11.60
N LEU A 95 7.06 18.78 -10.65
CA LEU A 95 6.12 18.09 -9.78
C LEU A 95 4.98 17.43 -10.57
N LEU A 96 4.39 18.15 -11.54
CA LEU A 96 3.31 17.63 -12.39
C LEU A 96 3.78 16.45 -13.26
N HIS A 97 5.00 16.48 -13.78
CA HIS A 97 5.56 15.38 -14.56
C HIS A 97 5.91 14.15 -13.72
N ARG A 98 6.36 14.34 -12.47
CA ARG A 98 6.81 13.24 -11.60
C ARG A 98 5.69 12.63 -10.77
N LEU A 99 4.60 13.34 -10.55
CA LEU A 99 3.43 12.82 -9.82
C LEU A 99 2.89 11.50 -10.42
N PRO A 100 2.59 11.38 -11.73
CA PRO A 100 2.11 10.12 -12.30
C PRO A 100 3.16 9.01 -12.22
N LEU A 101 4.46 9.33 -12.29
CA LEU A 101 5.55 8.36 -12.14
C LEU A 101 5.62 7.82 -10.70
N SER A 102 5.44 8.69 -9.70
CA SER A 102 5.41 8.30 -8.29
C SER A 102 4.20 7.44 -7.95
N VAL A 103 3.02 7.77 -8.53
CA VAL A 103 1.82 6.92 -8.44
C VAL A 103 2.07 5.56 -9.09
N LEU A 104 2.65 5.53 -10.29
CA LEU A 104 2.96 4.29 -11.00
C LEU A 104 3.96 3.43 -10.22
N TRP A 105 5.04 4.02 -9.71
CA TRP A 105 6.04 3.33 -8.91
C TRP A 105 5.43 2.73 -7.64
N THR A 106 4.61 3.51 -6.92
CA THR A 106 3.94 3.06 -5.70
C THR A 106 2.93 1.96 -5.99
N TRP A 107 2.18 2.07 -7.09
CA TRP A 107 1.24 1.03 -7.52
C TRP A 107 1.96 -0.26 -7.92
N LEU A 108 3.09 -0.17 -8.62
CA LEU A 108 3.89 -1.33 -9.01
C LEU A 108 4.51 -2.04 -7.80
N ALA A 109 5.00 -1.26 -6.82
CA ALA A 109 5.46 -1.77 -5.53
C ALA A 109 4.35 -2.54 -4.80
N LEU A 110 3.12 -2.00 -4.78
CA LEU A 110 1.96 -2.67 -4.21
C LEU A 110 1.57 -3.93 -4.98
N LEU A 111 1.65 -3.90 -6.31
CA LEU A 111 1.34 -5.06 -7.14
C LEU A 111 2.28 -6.22 -6.82
N VAL A 112 3.61 -5.98 -6.77
CA VAL A 112 4.61 -6.99 -6.40
C VAL A 112 4.33 -7.56 -5.02
N PHE A 113 4.08 -6.69 -4.03
CA PHE A 113 3.73 -7.11 -2.68
C PHE A 113 2.46 -7.97 -2.64
N CYS A 114 1.41 -7.55 -3.34
CA CYS A 114 0.12 -8.24 -3.33
C CYS A 114 0.16 -9.58 -4.05
N LEU A 115 0.89 -9.68 -5.17
CA LEU A 115 1.10 -10.94 -5.88
C LEU A 115 1.81 -11.96 -4.96
N GLN A 116 2.89 -11.56 -4.28
CA GLN A 116 3.58 -12.40 -3.28
C GLN A 116 2.72 -12.70 -2.05
N ASN A 117 1.88 -11.78 -1.62
CA ASN A 117 1.07 -12.02 -0.43
C ASN A 117 -0.09 -13.00 -0.69
N GLN A 118 -0.62 -13.04 -1.91
CA GLN A 118 -1.88 -13.71 -2.20
C GLN A 118 -1.72 -15.08 -2.86
N HIS A 119 -0.54 -15.45 -3.38
CA HIS A 119 -0.35 -16.69 -4.13
C HIS A 119 -0.27 -17.99 -3.29
N ASN A 120 -0.11 -17.90 -1.96
CA ASN A 120 0.02 -19.06 -1.07
C ASN A 120 -1.35 -19.64 -0.64
N GLU A 121 -1.44 -20.96 -0.47
CA GLU A 121 -2.70 -21.65 -0.10
C GLU A 121 -3.31 -21.12 1.21
N SER A 122 -2.46 -20.87 2.21
CA SER A 122 -2.88 -20.29 3.50
C SER A 122 -3.48 -18.88 3.34
N SER A 123 -2.91 -18.06 2.46
CA SER A 123 -3.46 -16.74 2.13
C SER A 123 -4.81 -16.84 1.42
N ILE A 124 -5.02 -17.86 0.58
CA ILE A 124 -6.30 -18.07 -0.11
C ILE A 124 -7.40 -18.48 0.87
N ILE A 125 -7.09 -19.30 1.87
CA ILE A 125 -8.05 -19.68 2.93
C ILE A 125 -8.47 -18.46 3.75
N GLU A 126 -7.50 -17.62 4.15
CA GLU A 126 -7.74 -16.33 4.82
C GLU A 126 -8.61 -15.40 3.96
N ASP A 127 -8.26 -15.24 2.69
CA ASP A 127 -8.93 -14.31 1.79
C ASP A 127 -10.34 -14.78 1.38
N LYS A 128 -10.62 -16.09 1.35
CA LYS A 128 -11.99 -16.58 1.13
C LYS A 128 -12.97 -16.06 2.18
N ILE A 129 -12.49 -15.72 3.36
CA ILE A 129 -13.30 -15.21 4.48
C ILE A 129 -13.26 -13.69 4.48
N ASN A 130 -12.07 -13.10 4.53
CA ASN A 130 -11.93 -11.66 4.71
C ASN A 130 -12.20 -10.90 3.39
N LYS A 131 -11.77 -11.44 2.24
CA LYS A 131 -11.66 -10.72 0.96
C LYS A 131 -12.00 -11.63 -0.24
N PRO A 132 -13.21 -12.25 -0.29
CA PRO A 132 -13.55 -13.28 -1.29
C PRO A 132 -13.57 -12.76 -2.73
N TRP A 133 -13.60 -11.44 -2.92
CA TRP A 133 -13.54 -10.75 -4.20
C TRP A 133 -12.13 -10.71 -4.82
N ARG A 134 -11.08 -11.08 -4.07
CA ARG A 134 -9.69 -11.10 -4.56
C ARG A 134 -9.51 -12.08 -5.73
N PRO A 135 -8.52 -11.86 -6.61
CA PRO A 135 -8.36 -12.60 -7.86
C PRO A 135 -8.39 -14.12 -7.73
N ILE A 136 -7.63 -14.69 -6.79
CA ILE A 136 -7.51 -16.14 -6.64
C ILE A 136 -8.74 -16.74 -5.95
N PRO A 137 -9.23 -16.22 -4.80
CA PRO A 137 -10.47 -16.68 -4.19
C PRO A 137 -11.69 -16.61 -5.14
N ALA A 138 -11.77 -15.58 -5.97
CA ALA A 138 -12.84 -15.40 -6.96
C ALA A 138 -12.67 -16.26 -8.22
N GLY A 139 -11.63 -17.09 -8.30
CA GLY A 139 -11.38 -17.97 -9.45
C GLY A 139 -11.00 -17.26 -10.74
N ARG A 140 -10.49 -16.02 -10.67
CA ARG A 140 -10.12 -15.24 -11.86
C ARG A 140 -8.74 -15.60 -12.43
N ILE A 141 -7.87 -16.11 -11.58
CA ILE A 141 -6.49 -16.48 -11.91
C ILE A 141 -6.05 -17.61 -10.96
N THR A 142 -5.27 -18.57 -11.48
CA THR A 142 -4.73 -19.68 -10.68
C THR A 142 -3.42 -19.30 -9.99
N ILE A 143 -2.97 -20.11 -9.02
CA ILE A 143 -1.66 -19.93 -8.37
C ILE A 143 -0.51 -19.96 -9.39
N PRO A 144 -0.41 -20.96 -10.31
CA PRO A 144 0.66 -20.96 -11.30
C PRO A 144 0.67 -19.73 -12.21
N GLN A 145 -0.51 -19.25 -12.62
CA GLN A 145 -0.64 -18.03 -13.41
C GLN A 145 -0.20 -16.80 -12.61
N THR A 146 -0.56 -16.71 -11.33
CA THR A 146 -0.12 -15.64 -10.43
C THR A 146 1.40 -15.64 -10.28
N ASN A 147 2.02 -16.81 -10.14
CA ASN A 147 3.48 -16.95 -10.08
C ASN A 147 4.17 -16.49 -11.37
N ALA A 148 3.60 -16.81 -12.54
CA ALA A 148 4.10 -16.34 -13.83
C ALA A 148 4.00 -14.80 -13.94
N VAL A 149 2.88 -14.21 -13.51
CA VAL A 149 2.70 -12.76 -13.47
C VAL A 149 3.70 -12.10 -12.50
N LEU A 150 3.90 -12.67 -11.32
CA LEU A 150 4.88 -12.19 -10.35
C LEU A 150 6.31 -12.21 -10.92
N ALA A 151 6.71 -13.33 -11.52
CA ALA A 151 8.01 -13.47 -12.17
C ALA A 151 8.23 -12.43 -13.27
N ALA A 152 7.21 -12.14 -14.08
CA ALA A 152 7.27 -11.09 -15.10
C ALA A 152 7.25 -9.67 -14.53
N THR A 153 6.64 -9.45 -13.37
CA THR A 153 6.53 -8.14 -12.73
C THR A 153 7.85 -7.70 -12.08
N TYR A 154 8.65 -8.64 -11.58
CA TYR A 154 9.95 -8.33 -10.95
C TYR A 154 10.94 -7.58 -11.86
N PRO A 155 11.20 -8.00 -13.11
CA PRO A 155 12.03 -7.23 -14.03
C PRO A 155 11.52 -5.82 -14.29
N ILE A 156 10.19 -5.66 -14.43
CA ILE A 156 9.55 -4.34 -14.62
C ILE A 156 9.79 -3.48 -13.38
N TRP A 157 9.55 -4.04 -12.19
CA TRP A 157 9.77 -3.39 -10.91
C TRP A 157 11.22 -2.90 -10.73
N LEU A 158 12.20 -3.75 -11.04
CA LEU A 158 13.61 -3.40 -10.97
C LEU A 158 13.99 -2.33 -12.01
N ALA A 159 13.58 -2.49 -13.27
CA ALA A 159 13.90 -1.56 -14.34
C ALA A 159 13.29 -0.17 -14.09
N THR A 160 12.01 -0.11 -13.68
CA THR A 160 11.34 1.14 -13.30
C THR A 160 12.05 1.78 -12.09
N SER A 161 12.44 0.98 -11.09
CA SER A 161 13.11 1.52 -9.90
C SER A 161 14.53 2.02 -10.18
N TRP A 162 15.26 1.37 -11.08
CA TRP A 162 16.54 1.85 -11.57
C TRP A 162 16.38 3.21 -12.28
N TYR A 163 15.44 3.29 -13.22
CA TYR A 163 15.20 4.51 -14.00
C TYR A 163 14.78 5.71 -13.13
N LEU A 164 13.97 5.48 -12.09
CA LEU A 164 13.47 6.54 -11.21
C LEU A 164 14.41 6.87 -10.03
N GLY A 165 15.56 6.19 -9.90
CA GLY A 165 16.48 6.40 -8.77
C GLY A 165 16.00 5.83 -7.44
N THR A 166 15.07 4.88 -7.46
CA THR A 166 14.42 4.28 -6.27
C THR A 166 14.90 2.85 -6.00
N LEU A 167 16.06 2.46 -6.52
CA LEU A 167 16.59 1.11 -6.39
C LEU A 167 16.76 0.68 -4.91
N ARG A 168 17.24 1.58 -4.03
CA ARG A 168 17.43 1.28 -2.61
C ARG A 168 16.13 0.88 -1.90
N PRO A 169 15.05 1.68 -1.88
CA PRO A 169 13.78 1.25 -1.30
C PRO A 169 13.18 0.04 -2.04
N CYS A 170 13.42 -0.11 -3.35
CA CYS A 170 12.97 -1.25 -4.12
C CYS A 170 13.56 -2.59 -3.65
N LEU A 171 14.89 -2.65 -3.49
CA LEU A 171 15.58 -3.87 -3.03
C LEU A 171 15.24 -4.22 -1.59
N ILE A 172 15.20 -3.21 -0.70
CA ILE A 172 14.81 -3.42 0.70
C ILE A 172 13.37 -3.92 0.78
N LEU A 173 12.43 -3.28 0.08
CA LEU A 173 11.03 -3.71 0.07
C LEU A 173 10.88 -5.13 -0.48
N THR A 174 11.64 -5.48 -1.52
CA THR A 174 11.65 -6.84 -2.08
C THR A 174 12.11 -7.86 -1.04
N ALA A 175 13.23 -7.60 -0.36
CA ALA A 175 13.74 -8.48 0.70
C ALA A 175 12.76 -8.62 1.88
N LEU A 176 12.16 -7.51 2.33
CA LEU A 176 11.16 -7.52 3.39
C LEU A 176 9.89 -8.27 2.97
N THR A 177 9.47 -8.16 1.71
CA THR A 177 8.28 -8.86 1.18
C THR A 177 8.51 -10.37 1.12
N ILE A 178 9.70 -10.80 0.66
CA ILE A 178 10.09 -12.21 0.68
C ILE A 178 10.14 -12.72 2.12
N TYR A 179 10.78 -11.98 3.02
CA TYR A 179 10.83 -12.37 4.43
C TYR A 179 9.43 -12.47 5.05
N TYR A 180 8.55 -11.50 4.77
CA TYR A 180 7.19 -11.45 5.28
C TYR A 180 6.31 -12.61 4.79
N ASN A 181 6.38 -12.93 3.49
CA ASN A 181 5.47 -13.90 2.84
C ASN A 181 6.03 -15.32 2.74
N GLU A 182 7.32 -15.46 2.40
CA GLU A 182 7.94 -16.77 2.09
C GLU A 182 8.67 -17.37 3.29
N LEU A 183 9.30 -16.52 4.12
CA LEU A 183 10.13 -16.98 5.25
C LEU A 183 9.39 -16.89 6.59
N GLY A 184 8.06 -16.78 6.56
CA GLY A 184 7.20 -16.76 7.75
C GLY A 184 7.33 -15.50 8.61
N GLY A 185 7.99 -14.42 8.14
CA GLY A 185 8.19 -13.18 8.90
C GLY A 185 6.90 -12.59 9.47
N SER A 186 5.77 -12.79 8.77
CA SER A 186 4.45 -12.33 9.24
C SER A 186 3.87 -13.12 10.43
N GLU A 187 4.51 -14.21 10.85
CA GLU A 187 4.05 -15.17 11.88
C GLU A 187 4.87 -15.11 13.17
N HIS A 188 6.00 -14.40 13.19
CA HIS A 188 6.97 -14.38 14.30
C HIS A 188 6.50 -13.60 15.55
N GLY A 189 5.33 -12.95 15.52
CA GLY A 189 4.72 -12.25 16.65
C GLY A 189 4.20 -10.86 16.31
N GLY A 190 3.28 -10.33 17.12
CA GLY A 190 2.58 -9.07 16.84
C GLY A 190 3.50 -7.86 16.69
N LEU A 191 4.45 -7.69 17.61
CA LEU A 191 5.40 -6.56 17.54
C LEU A 191 6.38 -6.70 16.37
N ALA A 192 6.91 -7.90 16.13
CA ALA A 192 7.81 -8.16 15.01
C ALA A 192 7.12 -7.89 13.66
N ARG A 193 5.85 -8.31 13.52
CA ARG A 193 5.00 -7.99 12.37
C ARG A 193 4.79 -6.49 12.21
N ASN A 194 4.52 -5.75 13.29
CA ASN A 194 4.39 -4.29 13.23
C ASN A 194 5.67 -3.61 12.75
N VAL A 195 6.84 -4.02 13.27
CA VAL A 195 8.14 -3.52 12.84
C VAL A 195 8.39 -3.83 11.36
N LEU A 196 8.09 -5.06 10.93
CA LEU A 196 8.24 -5.48 9.55
C LEU A 196 7.33 -4.70 8.59
N ASN A 197 6.05 -4.53 8.97
CA ASN A 197 5.11 -3.71 8.22
C ASN A 197 5.57 -2.25 8.13
N ALA A 198 5.96 -1.65 9.26
CA ALA A 198 6.48 -0.29 9.31
C ALA A 198 7.71 -0.10 8.42
N SER A 199 8.62 -1.08 8.40
CA SER A 199 9.79 -1.09 7.54
C SER A 199 9.37 -1.11 6.06
N GLY A 200 8.39 -1.94 5.68
CA GLY A 200 7.82 -1.93 4.33
C GLY A 200 7.19 -0.59 3.96
N TYR A 201 6.37 -0.01 4.85
CA TYR A 201 5.79 1.34 4.68
C TYR A 201 6.87 2.41 4.50
N SER A 202 7.97 2.33 5.25
CA SER A 202 9.10 3.27 5.08
C SER A 202 9.70 3.21 3.68
N CYS A 203 9.76 2.02 3.05
CA CYS A 203 10.20 1.89 1.67
C CYS A 203 9.21 2.51 0.68
N PHE A 204 7.90 2.35 0.91
CA PHE A 204 6.87 3.02 0.10
C PHE A 204 6.99 4.55 0.21
N PHE A 205 7.11 5.09 1.41
CA PHE A 205 7.31 6.53 1.65
C PHE A 205 8.59 7.05 0.99
N ALA A 206 9.71 6.35 1.19
CA ALA A 206 10.99 6.75 0.64
C ALA A 206 10.99 6.72 -0.89
N GLY A 207 10.47 5.66 -1.52
CA GLY A 207 10.46 5.59 -2.98
C GLY A 207 9.46 6.53 -3.64
N ALA A 208 8.29 6.76 -3.04
CA ALA A 208 7.35 7.76 -3.52
C ALA A 208 7.95 9.18 -3.47
N LEU A 209 8.61 9.53 -2.36
CA LEU A 209 9.31 10.81 -2.19
C LEU A 209 10.50 10.94 -3.14
N GLN A 210 11.36 9.93 -3.22
CA GLN A 210 12.52 9.89 -4.12
C GLN A 210 12.10 10.08 -5.58
N THR A 211 10.96 9.51 -5.99
CA THR A 211 10.43 9.71 -7.35
C THR A 211 10.03 11.16 -7.61
N LEU A 212 9.43 11.85 -6.62
CA LEU A 212 9.06 13.27 -6.75
C LEU A 212 10.28 14.20 -6.73
N LEU A 213 11.25 13.94 -5.84
CA LEU A 213 12.51 14.68 -5.78
C LEU A 213 13.40 14.42 -7.00
N GLY A 214 13.25 13.25 -7.64
CA GLY A 214 14.01 12.83 -8.81
C GLY A 214 15.36 12.18 -8.45
N PRO A 215 16.00 11.51 -9.43
CA PRO A 215 17.13 10.61 -9.19
C PRO A 215 18.41 11.30 -8.70
N ALA A 216 18.53 12.62 -8.84
CA ALA A 216 19.69 13.39 -8.38
C ALA A 216 19.65 13.72 -6.88
N HIS A 217 18.51 13.54 -6.22
CA HIS A 217 18.36 13.78 -4.78
C HIS A 217 18.51 12.47 -4.02
N ASP A 218 18.80 12.55 -2.73
CA ASP A 218 18.74 11.40 -1.82
C ASP A 218 17.75 11.72 -0.69
N VAL A 219 16.72 10.89 -0.54
CA VAL A 219 15.75 11.00 0.56
C VAL A 219 16.41 10.88 1.94
N TYR A 220 17.57 10.23 2.01
CA TYR A 220 18.37 10.10 3.23
C TYR A 220 19.49 11.15 3.32
N GLY A 221 19.56 12.08 2.36
CA GLY A 221 20.65 13.04 2.22
C GLY A 221 20.73 14.09 3.34
N THR A 222 19.69 14.22 4.17
CA THR A 222 19.71 15.12 5.33
C THR A 222 19.25 14.42 6.62
N PRO A 223 19.82 14.80 7.78
CA PRO A 223 19.35 14.28 9.07
C PRO A 223 17.87 14.58 9.34
N LYS A 224 17.36 15.72 8.88
CA LYS A 224 15.95 16.12 9.08
C LYS A 224 14.98 15.27 8.25
N ALA A 225 15.31 15.00 6.98
CA ALA A 225 14.49 14.14 6.13
C ALA A 225 14.50 12.69 6.63
N ALA A 226 15.67 12.17 7.02
CA ALA A 226 15.80 10.85 7.61
C ALA A 226 15.02 10.74 8.94
N ALA A 227 15.10 11.75 9.81
CA ALA A 227 14.32 11.79 11.05
C ALA A 227 12.81 11.85 10.79
N TRP A 228 12.36 12.59 9.78
CA TRP A 228 10.94 12.64 9.41
C TRP A 228 10.43 11.27 8.93
N LEU A 229 11.17 10.62 8.03
CA LEU A 229 10.85 9.27 7.56
C LEU A 229 10.82 8.26 8.72
N LEU A 230 11.78 8.36 9.66
CA LEU A 230 11.81 7.53 10.86
C LEU A 230 10.60 7.78 11.76
N MET A 231 10.23 9.05 12.01
CA MET A 231 9.04 9.37 12.81
C MET A 231 7.78 8.77 12.20
N VAL A 232 7.57 8.92 10.89
CA VAL A 232 6.42 8.32 10.20
C VAL A 232 6.47 6.79 10.26
N CYS A 233 7.65 6.17 10.13
CA CYS A 233 7.83 4.74 10.33
C CYS A 233 7.43 4.29 11.75
N LEU A 234 7.81 5.03 12.78
CA LEU A 234 7.44 4.75 14.17
C LEU A 234 5.93 4.95 14.44
N VAL A 235 5.31 5.93 13.79
CA VAL A 235 3.84 6.11 13.78
C VAL A 235 3.17 4.85 13.25
N VAL A 236 3.61 4.35 12.09
CA VAL A 236 3.08 3.10 11.52
C VAL A 236 3.34 1.93 12.47
N CYS A 237 4.57 1.75 12.95
CA CYS A 237 4.94 0.63 13.84
C CYS A 237 4.05 0.56 15.09
N SER A 238 3.75 1.71 15.69
CA SER A 238 2.95 1.78 16.92
C SER A 238 1.43 1.74 16.71
N THR A 239 0.93 1.82 15.47
CA THR A 239 -0.51 1.92 15.20
C THR A 239 -1.05 0.97 14.13
N ILE A 240 -0.19 0.33 13.32
CA ILE A 240 -0.60 -0.49 12.17
C ILE A 240 -1.47 -1.69 12.56
N HIS A 241 -1.35 -2.19 13.78
CA HIS A 241 -2.17 -3.30 14.30
C HIS A 241 -3.67 -2.96 14.38
N ILE A 242 -4.07 -1.68 14.24
CA ILE A 242 -5.50 -1.31 14.09
C ILE A 242 -6.14 -2.02 12.90
N GLN A 243 -5.37 -2.32 11.85
CA GLN A 243 -5.88 -3.06 10.68
C GLN A 243 -6.26 -4.50 11.01
N ASP A 244 -5.62 -5.10 12.02
CA ASP A 244 -5.80 -6.51 12.36
C ASP A 244 -7.19 -6.74 13.01
N PHE A 245 -7.81 -5.71 13.61
CA PHE A 245 -9.14 -5.84 14.25
C PHE A 245 -10.23 -6.30 13.29
N ARG A 246 -10.24 -5.79 12.05
CA ARG A 246 -11.22 -6.18 11.02
C ARG A 246 -10.91 -7.54 10.38
N ASP A 247 -9.65 -7.98 10.46
CA ASP A 247 -9.13 -9.17 9.79
C ASP A 247 -9.00 -10.36 10.78
N GLU A 248 -9.42 -10.18 12.05
CA GLU A 248 -9.27 -11.12 13.18
C GLU A 248 -9.74 -12.55 12.87
N ALA A 249 -10.89 -12.70 12.21
CA ALA A 249 -11.45 -14.03 11.93
C ALA A 249 -10.54 -14.85 11.00
N GLY A 250 -10.02 -14.21 9.95
CA GLY A 250 -9.06 -14.82 9.03
C GLY A 250 -7.68 -15.00 9.67
N ASP A 251 -7.21 -14.02 10.45
CA ASP A 251 -5.93 -14.11 11.17
C ASP A 251 -5.92 -15.27 12.17
N ARG A 252 -7.05 -15.49 12.88
CA ARG A 252 -7.22 -16.61 13.81
C ARG A 252 -7.16 -17.96 13.11
N LEU A 253 -7.80 -18.09 11.94
CA LEU A 253 -7.77 -19.33 11.16
C LEU A 253 -6.39 -19.64 10.57
N ARG A 254 -5.62 -18.61 10.24
CA ARG A 254 -4.23 -18.74 9.81
C ARG A 254 -3.26 -19.00 10.98
N GLY A 255 -3.71 -18.91 12.23
CA GLY A 255 -2.87 -19.03 13.42
C GLY A 255 -1.89 -17.85 13.59
N ARG A 256 -2.21 -16.70 13.00
CA ARG A 256 -1.31 -15.54 12.96
C ARG A 256 -1.29 -14.84 14.32
N LYS A 257 -0.08 -14.60 14.83
CA LYS A 257 0.13 -13.86 16.09
C LYS A 257 0.11 -12.36 15.81
N THR A 258 -0.96 -11.68 16.19
CA THR A 258 -1.12 -10.22 16.08
C THR A 258 -0.88 -9.54 17.44
N LEU A 259 -0.81 -8.21 17.45
CA LEU A 259 -0.72 -7.49 18.73
C LEU A 259 -2.01 -7.70 19.55
N GLN A 260 -3.16 -7.81 18.88
CA GLN A 260 -4.45 -8.14 19.48
C GLN A 260 -4.43 -9.48 20.21
N THR A 261 -3.84 -10.52 19.63
CA THR A 261 -3.71 -11.82 20.31
C THR A 261 -2.72 -11.78 21.47
N THR A 262 -1.77 -10.85 21.46
CA THR A 262 -0.70 -10.75 22.47
C THR A 262 -1.11 -9.91 23.68
N LEU A 263 -1.70 -8.72 23.46
CA LEU A 263 -2.12 -7.78 24.51
C LEU A 263 -3.60 -7.91 24.87
N GLY A 264 -4.34 -8.76 24.15
CA GLY A 264 -5.80 -8.76 24.15
C GLY A 264 -6.40 -7.59 23.35
N ASP A 265 -7.70 -7.71 23.07
CA ASP A 265 -8.47 -6.71 22.32
C ASP A 265 -8.45 -5.32 22.98
N ALA A 266 -8.81 -5.24 24.26
CA ALA A 266 -8.84 -3.97 24.99
C ALA A 266 -7.44 -3.33 25.10
N GLY A 267 -6.42 -4.14 25.43
CA GLY A 267 -5.04 -3.67 25.55
C GLY A 267 -4.51 -3.10 24.22
N SER A 268 -4.78 -3.78 23.11
CA SER A 268 -4.36 -3.33 21.77
C SER A 268 -5.06 -2.05 21.31
N ARG A 269 -6.34 -1.87 21.63
CA ARG A 269 -7.08 -0.64 21.35
C ARG A 269 -6.55 0.54 22.16
N TRP A 270 -6.30 0.35 23.45
CA TRP A 270 -5.68 1.39 24.29
C TRP A 270 -4.25 1.72 23.86
N ALA A 271 -3.45 0.73 23.45
CA ALA A 271 -2.12 0.96 22.90
C ALA A 271 -2.18 1.83 21.62
N ALA A 272 -3.11 1.53 20.71
CA ALA A 272 -3.35 2.31 19.49
C ALA A 272 -3.75 3.77 19.80
N VAL A 273 -4.71 3.97 20.72
CA VAL A 273 -5.16 5.30 21.12
C VAL A 273 -4.02 6.10 21.77
N SER A 274 -3.26 5.46 22.67
CA SER A 274 -2.14 6.10 23.36
C SER A 274 -1.06 6.54 22.37
N ALA A 275 -0.71 5.67 21.42
CA ALA A 275 0.23 6.00 20.34
C ALA A 275 -0.30 7.14 19.46
N ALA A 276 -1.59 7.13 19.08
CA ALA A 276 -2.18 8.17 18.25
C ALA A 276 -2.11 9.56 18.90
N PHE A 277 -2.50 9.67 20.17
CA PHE A 277 -2.39 10.94 20.91
C PHE A 277 -0.94 11.37 21.14
N PHE A 278 -0.04 10.43 21.46
CA PHE A 278 1.38 10.71 21.59
C PHE A 278 1.93 11.36 20.32
N TRP A 279 1.69 10.76 19.15
CA TRP A 279 2.20 11.30 17.89
C TRP A 279 1.49 12.60 17.45
N SER A 280 0.20 12.75 17.74
CA SER A 280 -0.55 13.99 17.48
C SER A 280 0.00 15.21 18.23
N VAL A 281 0.69 15.00 19.36
CA VAL A 281 1.38 16.06 20.11
C VAL A 281 2.84 16.15 19.69
N ARG A 282 3.55 15.02 19.64
CA ARG A 282 5.00 15.00 19.45
C ARG A 282 5.45 15.50 18.08
N ILE A 283 4.74 15.17 17.00
CA ILE A 283 5.12 15.60 15.65
C ILE A 283 5.04 17.13 15.50
N PRO A 284 3.91 17.79 15.85
CA PRO A 284 3.84 19.25 15.84
C PRO A 284 4.92 19.91 16.70
N VAL A 285 5.19 19.38 17.91
CA VAL A 285 6.21 19.95 18.82
C VAL A 285 7.62 19.81 18.24
N ILE A 286 8.00 18.66 17.69
CA ILE A 286 9.33 18.43 17.12
C ILE A 286 9.56 19.28 15.88
N LEU A 287 8.52 19.45 15.05
CA LEU A 287 8.59 20.24 13.83
C LEU A 287 8.37 21.75 14.06
N GLY A 288 7.98 22.16 15.27
CA GLY A 288 7.70 23.56 15.61
C GLY A 288 6.45 24.12 14.93
N LEU A 289 5.43 23.28 14.69
CA LEU A 289 4.21 23.66 13.98
C LEU A 289 3.25 24.46 14.87
N GLY A 290 2.41 25.28 14.24
CA GLY A 290 1.41 26.11 14.90
C GLY A 290 0.32 25.33 15.65
N ARG A 291 -0.36 26.03 16.57
CA ARG A 291 -1.39 25.46 17.45
C ARG A 291 -2.56 24.85 16.69
N GLY A 292 -2.95 25.43 15.55
CA GLY A 292 -4.02 24.90 14.70
C GLY A 292 -3.72 23.48 14.19
N VAL A 293 -2.47 23.19 13.78
CA VAL A 293 -2.06 21.86 13.32
C VAL A 293 -2.08 20.85 14.47
N LEU A 294 -1.61 21.25 15.66
CA LEU A 294 -1.68 20.42 16.86
C LEU A 294 -3.13 20.06 17.22
N ILE A 295 -4.02 21.06 17.25
CA ILE A 295 -5.44 20.86 17.54
C ILE A 295 -6.07 19.91 16.53
N LEU A 296 -5.82 20.12 15.22
CA LEU A 296 -6.32 19.25 14.17
C LEU A 296 -5.86 17.79 14.36
N CYS A 297 -4.57 17.56 14.62
CA CYS A 297 -4.04 16.22 14.85
C CYS A 297 -4.67 15.57 16.09
N CYS A 298 -4.89 16.32 17.16
CA CYS A 298 -5.52 15.83 18.39
C CYS A 298 -7.02 15.54 18.19
N LEU A 299 -7.75 16.38 17.46
CA LEU A 299 -9.15 16.14 17.12
C LEU A 299 -9.31 14.88 16.26
N ALA A 300 -8.45 14.70 15.25
CA ALA A 300 -8.44 13.49 14.44
C ALA A 300 -8.12 12.23 15.27
N ALA A 301 -7.18 12.31 16.22
CA ALA A 301 -6.92 11.23 17.17
C ALA A 301 -8.11 10.96 18.09
N GLY A 302 -8.85 11.99 18.51
CA GLY A 302 -10.08 11.87 19.28
C GLY A 302 -11.19 11.12 18.53
N VAL A 303 -11.37 11.40 17.23
CA VAL A 303 -12.31 10.65 16.37
C VAL A 303 -11.90 9.18 16.25
N LEU A 304 -10.62 8.90 16.04
CA LEU A 304 -10.09 7.53 16.04
C LEU A 304 -10.34 6.84 17.39
N ALA A 305 -10.05 7.51 18.50
CA ALA A 305 -10.23 6.97 19.84
C ALA A 305 -11.69 6.66 20.15
N PHE A 306 -12.62 7.53 19.75
CA PHE A 306 -14.05 7.26 19.85
C PHE A 306 -14.43 5.96 19.13
N HIS A 307 -13.98 5.78 17.87
CA HIS A 307 -14.32 4.57 17.12
C HIS A 307 -13.67 3.29 17.67
N LEU A 308 -12.45 3.38 18.20
CA LEU A 308 -11.76 2.25 18.82
C LEU A 308 -12.37 1.85 20.18
N LEU A 309 -12.79 2.82 20.98
CA LEU A 309 -13.18 2.60 22.38
C LEU A 309 -14.69 2.56 22.61
N ARG A 310 -15.53 3.00 21.66
CA ARG A 310 -17.00 3.03 21.83
C ARG A 310 -17.60 1.67 22.24
N CYS A 311 -17.06 0.56 21.76
CA CYS A 311 -17.54 -0.77 22.15
C CYS A 311 -17.17 -1.12 23.60
N LEU A 312 -16.02 -0.63 24.07
CA LEU A 312 -15.55 -0.85 25.44
C LEU A 312 -16.25 0.09 26.44
N LEU A 313 -16.51 1.33 26.04
CA LEU A 313 -17.00 2.39 26.93
C LEU A 313 -18.54 2.48 26.96
N CYS A 314 -19.21 2.22 25.84
CA CYS A 314 -20.66 2.41 25.72
C CYS A 314 -21.45 1.09 25.82
N GLY A 315 -20.83 0.01 26.30
CA GLY A 315 -21.47 -1.32 26.41
C GLY A 315 -21.91 -1.92 25.07
N GLY A 316 -21.35 -1.43 23.95
CA GLY A 316 -21.76 -1.83 22.61
C GLY A 316 -21.17 -3.18 22.18
N VAL A 317 -21.93 -3.93 21.37
CA VAL A 317 -21.45 -5.18 20.78
C VAL A 317 -20.32 -4.89 19.78
N ARG A 318 -19.24 -5.68 19.88
CA ARG A 318 -18.13 -5.65 18.92
C ARG A 318 -18.62 -6.11 17.55
N THR A 319 -18.30 -5.35 16.51
CA THR A 319 -18.72 -5.67 15.14
C THR A 319 -17.57 -5.40 14.17
N VAL A 320 -17.41 -6.29 13.18
CA VAL A 320 -16.45 -6.13 12.08
C VAL A 320 -16.66 -4.78 11.37
N GLN A 321 -17.91 -4.37 11.19
CA GLN A 321 -18.23 -3.07 10.61
C GLN A 321 -17.69 -1.90 11.45
N GLY A 322 -17.72 -2.02 12.78
CA GLY A 322 -17.12 -1.04 13.68
C GLY A 322 -15.61 -0.94 13.51
N ASP A 323 -14.92 -2.06 13.37
CA ASP A 323 -13.47 -2.10 13.16
C ASP A 323 -13.06 -1.58 11.78
N ILE A 324 -13.89 -1.81 10.75
CA ILE A 324 -13.71 -1.17 9.43
C ILE A 324 -13.81 0.36 9.53
N VAL A 325 -14.75 0.89 10.32
CA VAL A 325 -14.89 2.34 10.53
C VAL A 325 -13.71 2.90 11.33
N ALA A 326 -13.29 2.21 12.40
CA ALA A 326 -12.12 2.60 13.19
C ALA A 326 -10.85 2.63 12.32
N TYR A 327 -10.69 1.66 11.43
CA TYR A 327 -9.59 1.65 10.48
C TYR A 327 -9.63 2.82 9.51
N LYS A 328 -10.80 3.18 8.96
CA LYS A 328 -10.93 4.38 8.12
C LYS A 328 -10.60 5.66 8.88
N ALA A 329 -11.00 5.75 10.14
CA ALA A 329 -10.64 6.88 11.02
C ALA A 329 -9.12 6.93 11.25
N TRP A 330 -8.45 5.78 11.37
CA TRP A 330 -6.99 5.72 11.44
C TRP A 330 -6.34 6.20 10.14
N CYS A 331 -6.83 5.78 8.97
CA CYS A 331 -6.31 6.30 7.69
C CYS A 331 -6.46 7.82 7.60
N ALA A 332 -7.61 8.37 8.02
CA ALA A 332 -7.85 9.82 8.02
C ALA A 332 -6.91 10.56 9.00
N TRP A 333 -6.77 10.08 10.23
CA TRP A 333 -5.83 10.62 11.21
C TRP A 333 -4.39 10.57 10.70
N PHE A 334 -3.98 9.45 10.11
CA PHE A 334 -2.64 9.29 9.59
C PHE A 334 -2.38 10.26 8.43
N VAL A 335 -3.34 10.48 7.54
CA VAL A 335 -3.25 11.52 6.50
C VAL A 335 -3.07 12.91 7.11
N CYS A 336 -3.77 13.25 8.21
CA CYS A 336 -3.57 14.52 8.92
C CYS A 336 -2.11 14.66 9.43
N ILE A 337 -1.55 13.60 10.00
CA ILE A 337 -0.16 13.56 10.45
C ILE A 337 0.81 13.80 9.27
N LEU A 338 0.59 13.13 8.14
CA LEU A 338 1.44 13.26 6.95
C LEU A 338 1.34 14.64 6.29
N LEU A 339 0.19 15.30 6.36
CA LEU A 339 -0.03 16.67 5.85
C LEU A 339 0.46 17.76 6.81
N SER A 340 0.75 17.43 8.08
CA SER A 340 1.11 18.43 9.09
C SER A 340 2.22 19.41 8.69
N PRO A 341 3.32 19.01 8.00
CA PRO A 341 4.37 19.95 7.60
C PRO A 341 3.91 20.97 6.54
N LEU A 342 2.89 20.62 5.75
CA LEU A 342 2.32 21.48 4.71
C LEU A 342 1.26 22.42 5.29
N LEU A 343 0.42 21.94 6.19
CA LEU A 343 -0.69 22.70 6.76
C LEU A 343 -0.24 23.95 7.52
N ASP A 344 0.93 23.90 8.15
CA ASP A 344 1.52 25.05 8.85
C ASP A 344 1.88 26.22 7.92
N ARG A 345 2.02 25.96 6.62
CA ARG A 345 2.42 26.95 5.62
C ARG A 345 1.25 27.56 4.85
N VAL A 346 0.04 27.01 5.02
CA VAL A 346 -1.15 27.60 4.42
C VAL A 346 -1.55 28.80 5.30
N PRO A 347 -1.70 30.01 4.74
CA PRO A 347 -2.22 31.14 5.51
C PRO A 347 -3.51 30.76 6.24
N PRO A 348 -3.79 31.29 7.44
CA PRO A 348 -4.93 30.88 8.26
C PRO A 348 -6.26 31.33 7.63
N LEU A 349 -6.66 30.68 6.54
CA LEU A 349 -8.00 30.75 5.97
C LEU A 349 -8.96 29.78 6.69
N LEU A 350 -8.43 28.79 7.42
CA LEU A 350 -9.20 27.79 8.15
C LEU A 350 -9.20 27.95 9.68
N PHE A 351 -8.37 28.83 10.25
CA PHE A 351 -8.24 28.99 11.70
C PHE A 351 -8.15 30.43 12.26
N PRO A 352 -8.77 31.48 11.66
CA PRO A 352 -8.70 32.83 12.25
C PRO A 352 -9.37 32.92 13.64
N LEU A 353 -10.26 31.99 13.99
CA LEU A 353 -10.98 31.95 15.27
C LEU A 353 -10.19 31.33 16.44
N LEU A 354 -9.13 30.56 16.18
CA LEU A 354 -8.38 29.88 17.26
C LEU A 354 -7.21 30.71 17.78
N ASP A 355 -6.63 31.57 16.95
CA ASP A 355 -5.58 32.50 17.38
C ASP A 355 -6.15 33.74 18.09
N THR A 356 -7.44 34.04 17.93
CA THR A 356 -8.14 35.18 18.55
C THR A 356 -8.72 34.90 19.93
N LEU A 357 -8.80 33.64 20.36
CA LEU A 357 -9.28 33.25 21.71
C LEU A 357 -8.17 33.31 22.79
N ALA A 358 -7.05 33.98 22.50
CA ALA A 358 -5.91 34.14 23.40
C ALA A 358 -5.54 35.61 23.65
N VAL A 359 -6.55 36.44 23.94
CA VAL A 359 -6.38 37.68 24.72
C VAL A 359 -6.98 37.46 26.09
#